data_AF-A0A7K4D0E8-F1
#
_entry.id   AF-A0A7K4D0E8-F1
#
_cell.length_a   1.000
_cell.length_b   1.000
_cell.length_c   1.000
_cell.angle_alpha   90.00
_cell.angle_beta   90.00
_cell.angle_gamma   90.00
#
_symmetry.space_group_name_H-M   'P 1'
#
loop_
_entity.id
_entity.type
_entity.pdbx_description
1 polymer ?
#
loop_
_entity_poly.entity_id
_entity_poly.type
_entity_poly.pdbx_seq_one_letter_code
_entity_poly.pdbx_strand_id
1 'polypeptide(L)'
;MSDKKAKESSWLLNLFMLIVGAISIMLAVVGYLSPLITLPSWWPFTGPGTLTFMLLIGSLPVGVWMFVGSLGLWKEKAWALGVAFVCFTIILYNGLQGVIQLIIMDPINIWMVWFFWVAFIMVVFSAVGFIYLIVTRNRYH
;
A
#
# COMPACT_ATOMS: atom_id res chain seq x y z
N MET A 1 8.43 25.18 31.03
CA MET A 1 8.64 24.49 29.74
C MET A 1 7.88 23.19 29.82
N SER A 2 6.72 23.10 29.16
CA SER A 2 5.95 21.86 29.10
C SER A 2 6.64 20.94 28.10
N ASP A 3 7.12 19.80 28.57
CA ASP A 3 7.64 18.71 27.75
C ASP A 3 6.61 18.37 26.68
N LYS A 4 6.79 18.93 25.47
CA LYS A 4 6.14 18.44 24.28
C LYS A 4 6.71 17.05 24.03
N LYS A 5 6.12 16.03 24.69
CA LYS A 5 6.34 14.62 24.38
C LYS A 5 6.40 14.50 22.87
N ALA A 6 7.58 14.16 22.34
CA ALA A 6 7.77 13.86 20.94
C ALA A 6 6.68 12.85 20.58
N LYS A 7 5.71 13.31 19.80
CA LYS A 7 4.49 12.55 19.57
C LYS A 7 4.90 11.44 18.62
N GLU A 8 5.13 10.25 19.15
CA GLU A 8 5.71 9.11 18.42
C GLU A 8 5.02 8.94 17.06
N SER A 9 5.81 8.64 16.04
CA SER A 9 5.30 8.20 14.74
C SER A 9 4.22 7.13 14.95
N SER A 10 3.13 7.17 14.17
CA SER A 10 2.05 6.21 14.35
C SER A 10 2.58 4.82 14.05
N TRP A 11 2.85 4.05 15.10
CA TRP A 11 3.34 2.68 14.99
C TRP A 11 2.45 1.84 14.07
N LEU A 12 1.14 2.09 14.11
CA LEU A 12 0.16 1.43 13.25
C LEU A 12 0.36 1.75 11.77
N LEU A 13 0.63 3.01 11.41
CA LEU A 13 0.87 3.42 10.02
C LEU A 13 2.16 2.79 9.48
N ASN A 14 3.20 2.78 10.29
CA ASN A 14 4.49 2.20 9.91
C ASN A 14 4.38 0.69 9.76
N LEU A 15 3.70 0.01 10.68
CA LEU A 15 3.43 -1.42 10.61
C LEU A 15 2.60 -1.76 9.37
N PHE A 16 1.59 -0.96 9.05
CA PHE A 16 0.78 -1.13 7.86
C PHE A 16 1.63 -1.00 6.59
N MET A 17 2.43 0.07 6.48
CA MET A 17 3.34 0.25 5.32
C MET A 17 4.33 -0.91 5.17
N LEU A 18 4.85 -1.44 6.29
CA LEU A 18 5.75 -2.59 6.31
C LEU A 18 5.06 -3.84 5.76
N ILE A 19 3.87 -4.16 6.25
CA ILE A 19 3.10 -5.34 5.84
C ILE A 19 2.70 -5.23 4.36
N VAL A 20 2.16 -4.08 3.94
CA VAL A 20 1.74 -3.87 2.55
C VAL A 20 2.94 -3.88 1.61
N GLY A 21 4.06 -3.28 2.01
CA GLY A 21 5.31 -3.34 1.27
C GLY A 21 5.83 -4.77 1.10
N ALA A 22 5.86 -5.56 2.18
CA ALA A 22 6.30 -6.96 2.16
C ALA A 22 5.40 -7.84 1.26
N ILE A 23 4.07 -7.71 1.38
CA ILE A 23 3.12 -8.43 0.54
C ILE A 23 3.27 -8.01 -0.93
N SER A 24 3.43 -6.71 -1.20
CA SER A 24 3.65 -6.18 -2.54
C SER A 24 4.92 -6.74 -3.17
N ILE A 25 6.04 -6.79 -2.44
CA ILE A 25 7.29 -7.41 -2.91
C ILE A 25 7.07 -8.89 -3.21
N MET A 26 6.49 -9.64 -2.27
CA MET A 26 6.25 -11.08 -2.43
C MET A 26 5.39 -11.36 -3.66
N LEU A 27 4.27 -10.65 -3.83
CA LEU A 27 3.39 -10.81 -4.97
C LEU A 27 4.05 -10.41 -6.28
N ALA A 28 4.78 -9.29 -6.30
CA ALA A 28 5.54 -8.84 -7.46
C ALA A 28 6.54 -9.90 -7.93
N VAL A 29 7.37 -10.41 -7.01
CA VAL A 29 8.36 -11.47 -7.30
C VAL A 29 7.67 -12.73 -7.82
N VAL A 30 6.59 -13.16 -7.18
CA VAL A 30 5.83 -14.34 -7.60
C VAL A 30 5.21 -14.14 -8.98
N GLY A 31 4.67 -12.96 -9.30
CA GLY A 31 4.14 -12.68 -10.64
C GLY A 31 5.21 -12.65 -11.73
N TYR A 32 6.44 -12.21 -11.43
CA TYR A 32 7.56 -12.31 -12.36
C TYR A 32 8.03 -13.76 -12.56
N LEU A 33 7.89 -14.61 -11.54
CA LEU A 33 8.32 -15.99 -11.58
C LEU A 33 7.24 -16.95 -12.08
N SER A 34 5.94 -16.61 -11.99
CA SER A 34 4.84 -17.51 -12.38
C SER A 34 4.89 -18.03 -13.82
N PRO A 35 5.43 -17.30 -14.83
CA PRO A 35 5.63 -17.85 -16.16
C PRO A 35 6.71 -18.96 -16.23
N LEU A 36 7.60 -19.01 -15.22
CA LEU A 36 8.75 -19.91 -15.15
C LEU A 36 8.54 -21.06 -14.16
N ILE A 37 7.62 -20.92 -13.19
CA ILE A 37 7.36 -21.93 -12.16
C ILE A 37 5.86 -22.20 -11.99
N THR A 38 5.50 -23.47 -11.80
CA THR A 38 4.15 -23.84 -11.38
C THR A 38 3.98 -23.52 -9.90
N LEU A 39 2.99 -22.69 -9.60
CA LEU A 39 2.69 -22.33 -8.21
C LEU A 39 2.13 -23.53 -7.45
N PRO A 40 2.52 -23.74 -6.18
CA PRO A 40 1.95 -24.81 -5.37
C PRO A 40 0.43 -24.67 -5.22
N SER A 41 -0.29 -25.79 -5.13
CA SER A 41 -1.76 -25.80 -5.03
C SER A 41 -2.31 -25.11 -3.77
N TRP A 42 -1.49 -24.98 -2.73
CA TRP A 42 -1.84 -24.28 -1.49
C TRP A 42 -1.60 -22.76 -1.55
N TRP A 43 -1.07 -22.23 -2.66
CA TRP A 43 -0.80 -20.79 -2.81
C TRP A 43 -2.13 -20.01 -2.95
N PRO A 44 -2.50 -19.17 -1.97
CA PRO A 44 -3.82 -18.53 -1.93
C PRO A 44 -3.90 -17.30 -2.85
N PHE A 45 -2.75 -16.78 -3.30
CA PHE A 45 -2.69 -15.59 -4.14
C PHE A 45 -2.68 -15.98 -5.62
N THR A 46 -3.77 -16.61 -6.04
CA THR A 46 -4.05 -16.94 -7.44
C THR A 46 -5.36 -16.28 -7.88
N GLY A 47 -5.57 -16.14 -9.19
CA GLY A 47 -6.82 -15.64 -9.76
C GLY A 47 -6.96 -14.10 -9.88
N PRO A 48 -8.14 -13.63 -10.34
CA PRO A 48 -8.34 -12.24 -10.77
C PRO A 48 -8.12 -11.20 -9.67
N GLY A 49 -8.53 -11.50 -8.43
CA GLY A 49 -8.34 -10.59 -7.30
C GLY A 49 -6.87 -10.32 -6.98
N THR A 50 -6.02 -11.35 -7.11
CA THR A 50 -4.56 -11.20 -6.94
C THR A 50 -3.96 -10.38 -8.07
N LEU A 51 -4.39 -10.63 -9.31
CA LEU A 51 -3.92 -9.87 -10.48
C LEU A 51 -4.26 -8.38 -10.37
N THR A 52 -5.48 -8.07 -9.93
CA THR A 52 -5.93 -6.71 -9.64
C THR A 52 -5.08 -6.07 -8.54
N PHE A 53 -4.81 -6.78 -7.44
CA PHE A 53 -3.92 -6.29 -6.40
C PHE A 53 -2.50 -6.00 -6.93
N MET A 54 -1.97 -6.88 -7.78
CA MET A 54 -0.65 -6.72 -8.40
C MET A 54 -0.57 -5.50 -9.33
N LEU A 55 -1.61 -5.30 -10.14
CA LEU A 55 -1.69 -4.16 -11.07
C LEU A 55 -1.85 -2.83 -10.34
N LEU A 56 -2.61 -2.81 -9.24
CA LEU A 56 -2.93 -1.58 -8.51
C LEU A 56 -1.85 -1.18 -7.49
N ILE A 57 -1.23 -2.15 -6.81
CA ILE A 57 -0.41 -1.93 -5.61
C ILE A 57 0.93 -2.70 -5.68
N GLY A 58 0.91 -3.86 -6.32
CA GLY A 58 2.02 -4.82 -6.36
C GLY A 58 3.20 -4.47 -7.28
N SER A 59 3.44 -3.19 -7.59
CA SER A 59 4.66 -2.88 -8.35
C SER A 59 5.88 -3.04 -7.44
N LEU A 60 6.85 -3.83 -7.89
CA LEU A 60 8.07 -4.12 -7.12
C LEU A 60 8.75 -2.84 -6.58
N PRO A 61 8.87 -1.73 -7.36
CA PRO A 61 9.47 -0.51 -6.83
C PRO A 61 8.66 0.10 -5.68
N VAL A 62 7.33 0.15 -5.78
CA VAL A 62 6.47 0.69 -4.71
C VAL A 62 6.55 -0.19 -3.47
N GLY A 63 6.52 -1.52 -3.63
CA GLY A 63 6.67 -2.46 -2.51
C GLY A 63 8.00 -2.28 -1.76
N VAL A 64 9.11 -2.19 -2.50
CA VAL A 64 10.45 -1.95 -1.93
C VAL A 64 10.51 -0.62 -1.20
N TRP A 65 10.03 0.46 -1.81
CA TRP A 65 10.07 1.78 -1.20
C TRP A 65 9.11 1.93 -0.02
N MET A 66 7.96 1.25 -0.02
CA MET A 66 7.09 1.17 1.16
C MET A 66 7.78 0.44 2.31
N PHE A 67 8.44 -0.68 2.02
CA PHE A 67 9.15 -1.46 3.04
C PHE A 67 10.32 -0.64 3.63
N VAL A 68 11.18 -0.08 2.79
CA VAL A 68 12.32 0.75 3.22
C VAL A 68 11.85 2.03 3.91
N GLY A 69 10.82 2.68 3.38
CA GLY A 69 10.20 3.88 3.96
C GLY A 69 9.61 3.60 5.34
N SER A 70 8.97 2.45 5.56
CA SER A 70 8.43 2.08 6.87
C SER A 70 9.52 1.96 7.95
N LEU A 71 10.66 1.36 7.61
CA LEU A 71 11.83 1.26 8.51
C LEU A 71 12.43 2.64 8.82
N GLY A 72 12.44 3.53 7.83
CA GLY A 72 12.89 4.91 8.01
C GLY A 72 11.94 5.75 8.87
N LEU A 73 10.63 5.51 8.78
CA LEU A 73 9.61 6.18 9.60
C LEU A 73 9.67 5.76 11.07
N TRP A 74 10.03 4.50 11.38
CA TRP A 74 10.33 4.07 12.75
C TRP A 74 11.50 4.80 13.38
N LYS A 75 12.43 5.29 12.56
CA LYS A 75 13.58 6.10 13.00
C LYS A 75 13.35 7.60 12.80
N GLU A 76 12.11 7.99 12.54
CA GLU A 76 11.67 9.38 12.32
C GLU A 76 12.52 10.16 11.30
N LYS A 77 13.03 9.48 10.25
CA LYS A 77 13.87 10.12 9.23
C LYS A 77 13.03 10.93 8.23
N ALA A 78 13.47 12.17 7.95
CA ALA A 78 12.80 13.05 6.99
C ALA A 78 12.70 12.49 5.56
N TRP A 79 13.73 11.77 5.09
CA TRP A 79 13.69 11.13 3.77
C TRP A 79 12.60 10.05 3.68
N ALA A 80 12.29 9.38 4.79
CA ALA A 80 11.30 8.31 4.83
C ALA A 80 9.87 8.85 4.70
N LEU A 81 9.62 10.06 5.21
CA LEU A 81 8.37 10.77 5.03
C LEU A 81 8.14 11.14 3.55
N GLY A 82 9.18 11.60 2.85
CA GLY A 82 9.12 11.85 1.41
C GLY A 82 8.79 10.59 0.62
N VAL A 83 9.48 9.48 0.92
CA VAL A 83 9.22 8.18 0.30
C VAL A 83 7.79 7.69 0.56
N ALA A 84 7.29 7.86 1.79
CA ALA A 84 5.94 7.45 2.16
C ALA A 84 4.88 8.25 1.41
N PHE A 85 5.07 9.56 1.24
CA PHE A 85 4.17 10.38 0.42
C PHE A 85 4.11 9.88 -1.02
N VAL A 86 5.25 9.64 -1.65
CA VAL A 86 5.31 9.14 -3.03
C VAL A 86 4.57 7.81 -3.14
N CYS A 87 4.83 6.87 -2.22
CA CYS A 87 4.16 5.56 -2.23
C CYS A 87 2.64 5.70 -2.06
N PHE A 88 2.17 6.49 -1.09
CA PHE A 88 0.74 6.72 -0.88
C PHE A 88 0.08 7.41 -2.08
N THR A 89 0.74 8.37 -2.72
CA THR A 89 0.21 9.00 -3.93
C THR A 89 0.06 8.01 -5.08
N ILE A 90 1.04 7.11 -5.28
CA ILE A 90 0.95 6.09 -6.33
C ILE A 90 -0.19 5.11 -6.04
N ILE A 91 -0.32 4.65 -4.79
CA ILE A 91 -1.40 3.73 -4.39
C ILE A 91 -2.77 4.42 -4.54
N LEU A 92 -2.87 5.70 -4.17
CA LEU A 92 -4.10 6.47 -4.36
C LEU A 92 -4.44 6.60 -5.84
N TYR A 93 -3.50 6.99 -6.69
CA TYR A 93 -3.72 7.15 -8.12
C TYR A 93 -4.13 5.83 -8.77
N ASN A 94 -3.34 4.77 -8.60
CA ASN A 94 -3.63 3.47 -9.18
C ASN A 94 -4.91 2.88 -8.62
N GLY A 95 -5.10 2.94 -7.30
CA GLY A 95 -6.29 2.41 -6.62
C GLY A 95 -7.57 3.14 -7.05
N LEU A 96 -7.55 4.47 -7.17
CA LEU A 96 -8.68 5.24 -7.69
C LEU A 96 -8.97 4.90 -9.16
N GLN A 97 -7.94 4.79 -10.01
CA GLN A 97 -8.12 4.38 -11.40
C GLN A 97 -8.76 2.99 -11.49
N GLY A 98 -8.29 2.03 -10.68
CA GLY A 98 -8.87 0.69 -10.60
C GLY A 98 -10.32 0.68 -10.14
N VAL A 99 -10.63 1.41 -9.07
CA VAL A 99 -12.00 1.56 -8.56
C VAL A 99 -12.91 2.17 -9.62
N ILE A 100 -12.48 3.24 -10.30
CA ILE A 100 -13.25 3.91 -11.36
C ILE A 100 -13.50 2.96 -12.54
N GLN A 101 -12.47 2.25 -13.01
CA GLN A 101 -12.62 1.29 -14.12
C GLN A 101 -13.60 0.17 -13.78
N LEU A 102 -13.53 -0.39 -12.56
CA LEU A 102 -14.45 -1.42 -12.11
C LEU A 102 -15.91 -0.91 -12.04
N ILE A 103 -16.11 0.33 -11.58
CA ILE A 103 -17.44 0.98 -11.56
C ILE A 103 -17.99 1.14 -12.97
N ILE A 104 -17.15 1.55 -13.94
CA ILE A 104 -17.56 1.73 -15.33
C ILE A 104 -17.94 0.40 -15.98
N MET A 105 -17.22 -0.68 -15.67
CA MET A 105 -17.41 -1.99 -16.31
C MET A 105 -18.63 -2.76 -15.81
N ASP A 106 -18.96 -2.71 -14.53
CA ASP A 106 -20.13 -3.42 -13.98
C ASP A 106 -20.72 -2.73 -12.74
N PRO A 107 -21.44 -1.60 -12.90
CA PRO A 107 -21.84 -0.72 -11.79
C PRO A 107 -22.74 -1.36 -10.73
N ILE A 108 -23.40 -2.48 -11.04
CA ILE A 108 -24.36 -3.14 -10.14
C ILE A 108 -23.69 -4.25 -9.32
N ASN A 109 -22.83 -5.07 -9.94
CA ASN A 109 -22.23 -6.21 -9.24
C ASN A 109 -20.90 -5.90 -8.54
N ILE A 110 -20.31 -4.69 -8.68
CA ILE A 110 -19.01 -4.37 -8.05
C ILE A 110 -18.98 -4.68 -6.55
N TRP A 111 -20.12 -4.50 -5.87
CA TRP A 111 -20.22 -4.65 -4.41
C TRP A 111 -20.16 -6.11 -3.96
N MET A 112 -20.46 -7.05 -4.86
CA MET A 112 -20.34 -8.49 -4.60
C MET A 112 -18.92 -9.01 -4.85
N VAL A 113 -18.05 -8.18 -5.42
CA VAL A 113 -16.69 -8.55 -5.79
C VAL A 113 -15.74 -8.27 -4.63
N TRP A 114 -15.29 -9.32 -3.93
CA TRP A 114 -14.45 -9.16 -2.73
C TRP A 114 -13.16 -8.36 -2.97
N PHE A 115 -12.54 -8.48 -4.15
CA PHE A 115 -11.29 -7.77 -4.47
C PHE A 115 -11.48 -6.26 -4.66
N PHE A 116 -12.70 -5.82 -4.98
CA PHE A 116 -13.05 -4.39 -5.00
C PHE A 116 -12.91 -3.79 -3.59
N TRP A 117 -13.38 -4.50 -2.56
CA TRP A 117 -13.28 -4.06 -1.17
C TRP A 117 -11.82 -3.92 -0.71
N VAL A 118 -10.95 -4.83 -1.14
CA VAL A 118 -9.51 -4.75 -0.84
C VAL A 118 -8.90 -3.48 -1.45
N ALA A 119 -9.17 -3.20 -2.73
CA ALA A 119 -8.68 -2.00 -3.39
C ALA A 119 -9.24 -0.72 -2.73
N PHE A 120 -10.53 -0.71 -2.41
CA PHE A 120 -11.19 0.42 -1.76
C PHE A 120 -10.61 0.72 -0.37
N ILE A 121 -10.44 -0.31 0.47
CA ILE A 121 -9.84 -0.18 1.80
C ILE A 121 -8.42 0.38 1.69
N MET A 122 -7.63 -0.08 0.71
CA MET A 122 -6.27 0.41 0.48
C MET A 122 -6.23 1.89 0.05
N VAL A 123 -7.16 2.31 -0.80
CA VAL A 123 -7.33 3.73 -1.18
C VAL A 123 -7.66 4.58 0.05
N VAL A 124 -8.62 4.14 0.87
CA VAL A 124 -9.01 4.85 2.10
C VAL A 124 -7.84 4.93 3.08
N PHE A 125 -7.15 3.82 3.33
CA PHE A 125 -5.97 3.80 4.20
C PHE A 125 -4.86 4.70 3.70
N SER A 126 -4.60 4.69 2.39
CA SER A 126 -3.57 5.56 1.79
C SER A 126 -3.97 7.03 1.90
N ALA A 127 -5.25 7.39 1.72
CA ALA A 127 -5.73 8.75 1.90
C ALA A 127 -5.57 9.23 3.35
N VAL A 128 -6.01 8.40 4.31
CA VAL A 128 -5.88 8.69 5.73
C VAL A 128 -4.42 8.79 6.14
N GLY A 129 -3.57 7.86 5.68
CA GLY A 129 -2.14 7.86 5.94
C GLY A 129 -1.43 9.08 5.36
N PHE A 130 -1.81 9.51 4.15
CA PHE A 130 -1.31 10.71 3.51
C PHE A 130 -1.66 11.97 4.31
N ILE A 131 -2.93 12.13 4.72
CA ILE A 131 -3.37 13.26 5.56
C ILE A 131 -2.65 13.24 6.91
N TYR A 132 -2.53 12.06 7.53
CA TYR A 132 -1.80 11.89 8.78
C TYR A 132 -0.33 12.36 8.67
N LEU A 133 0.37 11.96 7.61
CA LEU A 133 1.75 12.41 7.38
C LEU A 133 1.86 13.91 7.17
N ILE A 134 0.88 14.56 6.51
CA ILE A 134 0.87 16.04 6.37
C ILE A 134 0.77 16.70 7.74
N VAL A 135 -0.20 16.27 8.56
CA VAL A 135 -0.44 16.83 9.89
C VAL A 135 0.77 16.59 10.81
N THR A 136 1.49 15.49 10.60
CA THR A 136 2.64 15.10 11.42
C THR A 136 3.99 15.48 10.83
N ARG A 137 4.03 16.23 9.73
CA ARG A 137 5.28 16.59 9.02
C ARG A 137 6.32 17.27 9.93
N ASN A 138 5.87 18.13 10.85
CA ASN A 138 6.74 18.91 11.75
C ASN A 138 7.43 18.04 12.81
N ARG A 139 7.23 16.71 12.81
CA ARG A 139 7.93 15.76 13.68
C ARG A 139 9.19 15.20 13.03
N TYR A 140 9.28 15.26 11.70
CA TYR A 140 10.36 14.71 10.92
C TYR A 140 11.31 15.86 10.52
N HIS A 141 12.06 16.38 11.50
CA HIS A 141 13.12 17.38 11.31
C HIS A 141 14.48 16.80 11.63
#